data_AF-A0A3N2D144-F1
#
_entry.id   AF-A0A3N2D144-F1
#
_cell.length_a   1.000
_cell.length_b   1.000
_cell.length_c   1.000
_cell.angle_alpha   90.00
_cell.angle_beta   90.00
_cell.angle_gamma   90.00
#
_symmetry.space_group_name_H-M   'P 1'
#
loop_
_entity.id
_entity.type
_entity.pdbx_description
1 polymer ?
#
loop_
_entity_poly.entity_id
_entity_poly.type
_entity_poly.pdbx_seq_one_letter_code
_entity_poly.pdbx_strand_id
1 'polypeptide(L)'
;MTGGPGEPGGAAGTDHVVVLLRERPPAAVLMRLHRLLRLGVTDVVRRVAEGAPLLDRGLFLNDRLPLAALLRDVLATVEPFAHELHVLSPGETPSPVSRTTADALEAMLATDLDAGAAVRPVPDARLAALVADATRAALAELPADVRAAPCAVALVTTGEGLRPYLSVTLDDDGRWDVGAGPYAVVGDAHLAAVADAWDARGHLMELDAAAADAELTTRLATMEQALRLLDVQGAFGAGDARRRTLLLVATMPPEATDAGFARRLNPAGRLLDRWLVEASECPALRPAAPSSRPSAGANAPGTTDFPAPVPALAELWRTCPGGLLLDDGTTVYGPDDLAERNETFEVAEYAPGWVLVGDDSGGSGYLMRRPGPRDDPAEGRAAAEVFRLGLGALTEDVATAGEFVTDDLVGWLAARQQDER
;
A
#
# COMPACT_ATOMS: atom_id res chain seq x y z
N MET A 1 29.32 33.90 -31.29
CA MET A 1 30.06 33.66 -30.03
C MET A 1 29.02 33.45 -28.96
N THR A 2 29.01 32.23 -28.47
CA THR A 2 27.95 31.54 -27.72
C THR A 2 27.99 31.91 -26.24
N GLY A 3 26.90 32.50 -25.73
CA GLY A 3 26.55 32.43 -24.31
C GLY A 3 25.64 31.22 -24.12
N GLY A 4 26.12 30.21 -23.40
CA GLY A 4 25.34 29.02 -23.07
C GLY A 4 24.33 29.32 -21.96
N PRO A 5 23.11 28.76 -22.01
CA PRO A 5 22.17 28.82 -20.92
C PRO A 5 22.61 27.85 -19.82
N GLY A 6 22.50 28.32 -18.57
CA GLY A 6 22.78 27.54 -17.37
C GLY A 6 21.90 26.30 -17.26
N GLU A 7 22.49 25.28 -16.64
CA GLU A 7 21.84 24.03 -16.25
C GLU A 7 20.59 24.28 -15.38
N PRO A 8 19.49 23.54 -15.59
CA PRO A 8 18.35 23.54 -14.68
C PRO A 8 18.41 22.36 -13.70
N GLY A 9 17.92 22.57 -12.47
CA GLY A 9 17.42 21.47 -11.62
C GLY A 9 18.31 21.07 -10.45
N GLY A 10 18.46 21.94 -9.45
CA GLY A 10 18.78 21.47 -8.10
C GLY A 10 17.56 20.75 -7.54
N ALA A 11 17.62 19.42 -7.43
CA ALA A 11 16.64 18.65 -6.67
C ALA A 11 16.57 19.23 -5.25
N ALA A 12 15.38 19.62 -4.80
CA ALA A 12 15.16 19.95 -3.40
C ALA A 12 15.41 18.67 -2.61
N GLY A 13 16.52 18.60 -1.88
CA GLY A 13 16.86 17.40 -1.12
C GLY A 13 15.84 17.17 0.00
N THR A 14 15.69 15.92 0.41
CA THR A 14 15.04 15.55 1.66
C THR A 14 16.04 15.57 2.81
N ASP A 15 15.60 15.54 4.06
CA ASP A 15 16.52 15.26 5.18
C ASP A 15 17.12 13.85 5.02
N HIS A 16 18.37 13.66 5.46
CA HIS A 16 19.12 12.40 5.33
C HIS A 16 19.49 11.82 6.70
N VAL A 17 19.30 10.52 6.88
CA VAL A 17 19.86 9.79 8.02
C VAL A 17 21.27 9.34 7.69
N VAL A 18 22.22 9.74 8.54
CA VAL A 18 23.62 9.41 8.41
C VAL A 18 24.12 8.63 9.61
N VAL A 19 24.70 7.45 9.36
CA VAL A 19 25.36 6.61 10.38
C VAL A 19 26.86 6.62 10.15
N LEU A 20 27.62 7.04 11.16
CA LEU A 20 29.07 7.09 11.17
C LEU A 20 29.61 6.12 12.20
N LEU A 21 30.58 5.31 11.82
CA LEU A 21 31.29 4.42 12.74
C LEU A 21 32.69 4.99 13.01
N ARG A 22 33.01 5.23 14.27
CA ARG A 22 34.24 5.93 14.71
C ARG A 22 35.38 4.98 15.09
N GLU A 23 35.11 3.68 15.13
CA GLU A 23 36.13 2.68 15.37
C GLU A 23 35.98 1.47 14.46
N ARG A 24 37.07 0.72 14.27
CA ARG A 24 37.09 -0.41 13.34
C ARG A 24 36.50 -1.66 13.98
N PRO A 25 35.39 -2.21 13.46
CA PRO A 25 34.78 -3.38 14.04
C PRO A 25 35.44 -4.68 13.53
N PRO A 26 35.19 -5.84 14.18
CA PRO A 26 35.68 -7.14 13.73
C PRO A 26 35.17 -7.53 12.34
N ALA A 27 35.87 -8.47 11.69
CA ALA A 27 35.52 -8.96 10.35
C ALA A 27 34.08 -9.48 10.24
N ALA A 28 33.55 -10.13 11.28
CA ALA A 28 32.18 -10.63 11.29
C ALA A 28 31.13 -9.49 11.17
N VAL A 29 31.39 -8.35 11.82
CA VAL A 29 30.53 -7.17 11.77
C VAL A 29 30.66 -6.47 10.42
N LEU A 30 31.88 -6.35 9.88
CA LEU A 30 32.10 -5.83 8.52
C LEU A 30 31.35 -6.66 7.45
N MET A 31 31.34 -7.99 7.60
CA MET A 31 30.59 -8.89 6.72
C MET A 31 29.07 -8.77 6.89
N ARG A 32 28.58 -8.46 8.09
CA ARG A 32 27.15 -8.18 8.33
C ARG A 32 26.75 -6.84 7.71
N LEU A 33 27.53 -5.78 7.93
CA LEU A 33 27.31 -4.46 7.33
C LEU A 33 27.37 -4.50 5.80
N HIS A 34 28.30 -5.26 5.21
CA HIS A 34 28.35 -5.51 3.76
C HIS A 34 27.02 -6.04 3.22
N ARG A 35 26.42 -7.03 3.91
CA ARG A 35 25.16 -7.65 3.50
C ARG A 35 23.97 -6.72 3.68
N LEU A 36 23.89 -6.04 4.83
CA LEU A 36 22.81 -5.11 5.15
C LEU A 36 22.81 -3.90 4.21
N LEU A 37 23.97 -3.28 3.99
CA LEU A 37 24.11 -2.05 3.21
C LEU A 37 24.30 -2.29 1.70
N ARG A 38 24.50 -3.56 1.29
CA ARG A 38 24.85 -3.96 -0.08
C ARG A 38 26.08 -3.24 -0.65
N LEU A 39 27.02 -2.83 0.23
CA LEU A 39 28.30 -2.21 -0.12
C LEU A 39 29.42 -3.23 -0.08
N GLY A 40 30.36 -3.25 -1.02
CA GLY A 40 31.52 -4.16 -0.94
C GLY A 40 32.28 -4.04 0.39
N VAL A 41 32.75 -5.15 0.96
CA VAL A 41 33.44 -5.16 2.28
C VAL A 41 34.61 -4.19 2.34
N THR A 42 35.38 -4.06 1.25
CA THR A 42 36.49 -3.10 1.13
C THR A 42 35.99 -1.65 1.21
N ASP A 43 34.80 -1.37 0.67
CA ASP A 43 34.18 -0.03 0.73
C ASP A 43 33.70 0.29 2.15
N VAL A 44 33.12 -0.69 2.85
CA VAL A 44 32.77 -0.55 4.28
C VAL A 44 34.03 -0.23 5.10
N VAL A 45 35.12 -0.98 4.91
CA VAL A 45 36.40 -0.74 5.61
C VAL A 45 36.96 0.64 5.33
N ARG A 46 36.93 1.08 4.06
CA ARG A 46 37.40 2.40 3.64
C ARG A 46 36.60 3.51 4.32
N ARG A 47 35.27 3.43 4.29
CA ARG A 47 34.38 4.43 4.90
C ARG A 47 34.61 4.58 6.40
N VAL A 48 34.78 3.47 7.12
CA VAL A 48 35.11 3.49 8.56
C VAL A 48 36.46 4.17 8.81
N ALA A 49 37.49 3.85 8.01
CA ALA A 49 38.82 4.44 8.16
C ALA A 49 38.86 5.95 7.87
N GLU A 50 38.02 6.39 6.94
CA GLU A 50 37.91 7.80 6.52
C GLU A 50 36.89 8.60 7.37
N GLY A 51 36.16 7.93 8.28
CA GLY A 51 35.09 8.56 9.05
C GLY A 51 33.92 9.03 8.18
N ALA A 52 33.72 8.37 7.03
CA ALA A 52 32.66 8.66 6.07
C ALA A 52 31.35 7.91 6.41
N PRO A 53 30.18 8.41 5.93
CA PRO A 53 28.88 7.76 6.13
C PRO A 53 28.86 6.29 5.67
N LEU A 54 28.51 5.38 6.60
CA LEU A 54 28.18 4.00 6.27
C LEU A 54 26.81 3.90 5.61
N LEU A 55 25.87 4.67 6.14
CA LEU A 55 24.53 4.87 5.60
C LEU A 55 24.33 6.37 5.41
N ASP A 56 23.81 6.75 4.25
CA ASP A 56 23.35 8.09 3.91
C ASP A 56 22.12 7.90 3.02
N ARG A 57 20.93 8.12 3.60
CA ARG A 57 19.64 7.85 2.94
C ARG A 57 18.64 8.94 3.27
N GLY A 58 17.92 9.39 2.26
CA GLY A 58 16.84 10.36 2.41
C GLY A 58 15.67 9.79 3.20
N LEU A 59 15.04 10.64 4.01
CA LEU A 59 13.79 10.39 4.73
C LEU A 59 12.59 10.71 3.82
N PHE A 60 12.47 10.00 2.71
CA PHE A 60 11.25 10.06 1.89
C PHE A 60 10.08 9.45 2.67
N LEU A 61 8.89 10.06 2.57
CA LEU A 61 7.65 9.54 3.17
C LEU A 61 7.43 8.06 2.80
N ASN A 62 7.75 7.69 1.56
CA ASN A 62 7.47 6.40 0.95
C ASN A 62 8.48 5.30 1.32
N ASP A 63 9.66 5.65 1.86
CA ASP A 63 10.74 4.69 2.20
C ASP A 63 10.86 4.46 3.72
N ARG A 64 10.02 5.08 4.55
CA ARG A 64 10.22 5.13 6.01
C ARG A 64 10.21 3.75 6.69
N LEU A 65 9.31 2.85 6.30
CA LEU A 65 9.22 1.51 6.90
C LEU A 65 10.40 0.60 6.50
N PRO A 66 10.75 0.42 5.21
CA PRO A 66 11.96 -0.29 4.81
C PRO A 66 13.25 0.32 5.39
N LEU A 67 13.31 1.66 5.43
CA LEU A 67 14.43 2.39 6.01
C LEU A 67 14.51 2.16 7.53
N ALA A 68 13.38 2.13 8.25
CA ALA A 68 13.33 1.85 9.69
C ALA A 68 13.80 0.43 10.02
N ALA A 69 13.38 -0.57 9.25
CA ALA A 69 13.86 -1.95 9.42
C ALA A 69 15.37 -2.06 9.16
N LEU A 70 15.86 -1.48 8.05
CA LEU A 70 17.29 -1.43 7.75
C LEU A 70 18.08 -0.67 8.83
N LEU A 71 17.57 0.46 9.31
CA LEU A 71 18.19 1.27 10.37
C LEU A 71 18.28 0.49 11.67
N ARG A 72 17.21 -0.19 12.12
CA ARG A 72 17.24 -1.06 13.30
C ARG A 72 18.32 -2.12 13.18
N ASP A 73 18.40 -2.80 12.04
CA ASP A 73 19.41 -3.83 11.80
C ASP A 73 20.84 -3.27 11.79
N VAL A 74 21.05 -2.10 11.18
CA VAL A 74 22.35 -1.42 11.13
C VAL A 74 22.75 -0.93 12.51
N LEU A 75 21.85 -0.27 13.24
CA LEU A 75 22.08 0.24 14.59
C LEU A 75 22.35 -0.89 15.57
N ALA A 76 21.56 -1.97 15.55
CA ALA A 76 21.84 -3.17 16.37
C ALA A 76 23.20 -3.81 16.04
N THR A 77 23.65 -3.69 14.78
CA THR A 77 24.97 -4.20 14.36
C THR A 77 26.12 -3.32 14.85
N VAL A 78 25.90 -1.99 14.97
CA VAL A 78 26.94 -1.02 15.36
C VAL A 78 26.87 -0.57 16.82
N GLU A 79 25.80 -0.87 17.54
CA GLU A 79 25.55 -0.49 18.94
C GLU A 79 26.73 -0.79 19.89
N PRO A 80 27.43 -1.94 19.76
CA PRO A 80 28.58 -2.23 20.63
C PRO A 80 29.82 -1.37 20.37
N PHE A 81 29.79 -0.51 19.35
CA PHE A 81 30.94 0.25 18.86
C PHE A 81 30.67 1.75 18.93
N ALA A 82 31.73 2.56 19.02
CA ALA A 82 31.64 4.01 18.94
C ALA A 82 31.06 4.44 17.59
N HIS A 83 29.82 4.95 17.60
CA HIS A 83 29.12 5.40 16.41
C HIS A 83 28.41 6.74 16.66
N GLU A 84 28.07 7.43 15.58
CA GLU A 84 27.29 8.67 15.60
C GLU A 84 26.15 8.56 14.61
N LEU A 85 25.02 9.12 14.99
CA LEU A 85 23.79 9.13 14.22
C LEU A 85 23.38 10.59 14.00
N HIS A 86 23.06 10.94 12.77
CA HIS A 86 22.67 12.29 12.39
C HIS A 86 21.43 12.29 11.50
N VAL A 87 20.64 13.36 11.63
CA VAL A 87 19.62 13.75 10.65
C VAL A 87 20.09 15.07 10.06
N LEU A 88 20.30 15.11 8.75
CA LEU A 88 20.91 16.25 8.04
C LEU A 88 19.94 16.82 7.04
N SER A 89 19.78 18.14 7.03
CA SER A 89 19.09 18.80 5.91
C SER A 89 19.96 18.81 4.65
N PRO A 90 19.37 19.03 3.46
CA PRO A 90 20.08 18.99 2.19
C PRO A 90 21.30 19.92 2.16
N GLY A 91 22.47 19.35 1.88
CA GLY A 91 23.73 20.10 1.85
C GLY A 91 24.38 20.33 3.21
N GLU A 92 23.79 19.86 4.31
CA GLU A 92 24.43 19.86 5.62
C GLU A 92 25.44 18.72 5.77
N THR A 93 26.43 18.94 6.62
CA THR A 93 27.42 17.93 7.00
C THR A 93 27.28 17.56 8.48
N PRO A 94 27.61 16.32 8.88
CA PRO A 94 27.56 15.88 10.28
C PRO A 94 28.25 16.86 11.24
N SER A 95 27.53 17.31 12.25
CA SER A 95 28.02 18.21 13.30
C SER A 95 27.43 17.83 14.66
N PRO A 96 27.94 18.35 15.78
CA PRO A 96 27.34 18.11 17.09
C PRO A 96 25.88 18.52 17.20
N VAL A 97 25.44 19.50 16.39
CA VAL A 97 24.06 20.03 16.40
C VAL A 97 23.09 19.09 15.68
N SER A 98 23.55 18.39 14.66
CA SER A 98 22.72 17.44 13.89
C SER A 98 22.70 16.03 14.46
N ARG A 99 23.36 15.81 15.61
CA ARG A 99 23.44 14.49 16.24
C ARG A 99 22.10 14.15 16.89
N THR A 100 21.62 12.93 16.64
CA THR A 100 20.41 12.37 17.25
C THR A 100 20.71 11.04 17.96
N THR A 101 19.73 10.45 18.62
CA THR A 101 19.81 9.13 19.25
C THR A 101 19.00 8.10 18.48
N ALA A 102 19.30 6.82 18.66
CA ALA A 102 18.50 5.73 18.11
C ALA A 102 17.03 5.86 18.57
N ASP A 103 16.79 6.08 19.86
CA ASP A 103 15.44 6.27 20.41
C ASP A 103 14.71 7.50 19.84
N ALA A 104 15.41 8.60 19.56
CA ALA A 104 14.79 9.79 18.98
C ALA A 104 14.50 9.63 17.48
N LEU A 105 15.38 8.91 16.77
CA LEU A 105 15.14 8.51 15.38
C LEU A 105 14.00 7.48 15.30
N GLU A 106 13.98 6.50 16.19
CA GLU A 106 12.90 5.55 16.33
C GLU A 106 11.61 6.26 16.69
N ALA A 107 11.58 7.19 17.66
CA ALA A 107 10.39 7.97 17.97
C ALA A 107 9.93 8.84 16.77
N MET A 108 10.87 9.42 16.01
CA MET A 108 10.57 10.18 14.79
C MET A 108 9.97 9.28 13.69
N LEU A 109 10.47 8.05 13.55
CA LEU A 109 9.95 7.05 12.59
C LEU A 109 8.70 6.32 13.12
N ALA A 110 8.55 6.22 14.43
CA ALA A 110 7.46 5.56 15.17
C ALA A 110 6.34 6.52 15.54
N THR A 111 6.47 7.81 15.19
CA THR A 111 5.30 8.71 15.11
C THR A 111 4.28 8.16 14.08
N ASP A 112 4.66 7.16 13.27
CA ASP A 112 3.78 6.34 12.42
C ASP A 112 3.33 4.99 13.04
N LEU A 113 3.84 4.59 14.22
CA LEU A 113 3.52 3.30 14.89
C LEU A 113 2.57 3.44 16.08
N ASP A 114 2.50 4.61 16.71
CA ASP A 114 1.28 5.04 17.41
C ASP A 114 0.28 5.47 16.34
N ALA A 115 -0.17 4.50 15.53
CA ALA A 115 -1.26 4.72 14.60
C ALA A 115 -2.44 5.24 15.43
N GLY A 116 -2.67 6.54 15.39
CA GLY A 116 -4.01 7.07 15.64
C GLY A 116 -5.00 6.23 14.83
N ALA A 117 -6.22 6.07 15.33
CA ALA A 117 -7.26 5.28 14.67
C ALA A 117 -7.22 5.50 13.15
N ALA A 118 -7.14 4.40 12.38
CA ALA A 118 -6.94 4.50 10.95
C ALA A 118 -7.99 5.44 10.36
N VAL A 119 -7.54 6.40 9.55
CA VAL A 119 -8.45 7.38 8.96
C VAL A 119 -9.00 6.78 7.68
N ARG A 120 -10.32 6.59 7.64
CA ARG A 120 -11.01 6.12 6.45
C ARG A 120 -10.74 7.07 5.27
N PRO A 121 -10.18 6.60 4.14
CA PRO A 121 -9.95 7.45 2.98
C PRO A 121 -11.27 7.90 2.35
N VAL A 122 -11.44 9.21 2.14
CA VAL A 122 -12.62 9.80 1.50
C VAL A 122 -12.20 10.52 0.22
N PRO A 123 -12.64 10.08 -0.97
CA PRO A 123 -12.29 10.73 -2.23
C PRO A 123 -12.99 12.09 -2.40
N ASP A 124 -12.37 12.98 -3.17
CA ASP A 124 -13.03 14.19 -3.66
C ASP A 124 -13.90 13.84 -4.88
N ALA A 125 -15.22 13.78 -4.68
CA ALA A 125 -16.16 13.37 -5.72
C ALA A 125 -16.15 14.28 -6.96
N ARG A 126 -15.93 15.59 -6.78
CA ARG A 126 -15.89 16.54 -7.91
C ARG A 126 -14.61 16.36 -8.71
N LEU A 127 -13.48 16.27 -8.01
CA LEU A 127 -12.19 16.05 -8.67
C LEU A 127 -12.15 14.69 -9.35
N ALA A 128 -12.69 13.64 -8.73
CA ALA A 128 -12.81 12.31 -9.34
C ALA A 128 -13.59 12.33 -10.66
N ALA A 129 -14.69 13.10 -10.73
CA ALA A 129 -15.45 13.26 -11.97
C ALA A 129 -14.64 13.96 -13.08
N LEU A 130 -13.89 15.01 -12.72
CA LEU A 130 -13.01 15.71 -13.68
C LEU A 130 -11.89 14.79 -14.19
N VAL A 131 -11.24 14.05 -13.30
CA VAL A 131 -10.20 13.06 -13.65
C VAL A 131 -10.80 11.96 -14.52
N ALA A 132 -12.01 11.46 -14.21
CA ALA A 132 -12.68 10.45 -15.01
C ALA A 132 -12.96 10.95 -16.44
N ASP A 133 -13.52 12.14 -16.61
CA ASP A 133 -13.81 12.71 -17.92
C ASP A 133 -12.55 12.94 -18.76
N ALA A 134 -11.48 13.46 -18.13
CA ALA A 134 -10.18 13.63 -18.77
C ALA A 134 -9.57 12.28 -19.18
N THR A 135 -9.65 11.28 -18.30
CA THR A 135 -9.16 9.92 -18.56
C THR A 135 -9.92 9.24 -19.69
N ARG A 136 -11.25 9.41 -19.77
CA ARG A 136 -12.06 8.93 -20.90
C ARG A 136 -11.59 9.54 -22.22
N ALA A 137 -11.36 10.85 -22.24
CA ALA A 137 -10.89 11.55 -23.43
C ALA A 137 -9.52 11.02 -23.86
N ALA A 138 -8.59 10.85 -22.92
CA ALA A 138 -7.27 10.28 -23.18
C ALA A 138 -7.36 8.83 -23.70
N LEU A 139 -8.21 7.97 -23.12
CA LEU A 139 -8.44 6.61 -23.60
C LEU A 139 -8.99 6.57 -25.04
N ALA A 140 -9.79 7.56 -25.44
CA ALA A 140 -10.35 7.62 -26.79
C ALA A 140 -9.29 7.88 -27.88
N GLU A 141 -8.14 8.46 -27.52
CA GLU A 141 -7.01 8.66 -28.44
C GLU A 141 -6.28 7.35 -28.78
N LEU A 142 -6.38 6.32 -27.93
CA LEU A 142 -5.70 5.06 -28.15
C LEU A 142 -6.21 4.37 -29.42
N PRO A 143 -5.33 3.71 -30.20
CA PRO A 143 -5.74 2.89 -31.33
C PRO A 143 -6.78 1.82 -30.94
N ALA A 144 -7.72 1.51 -31.85
CA ALA A 144 -8.84 0.63 -31.54
C ALA A 144 -8.41 -0.81 -31.19
N ASP A 145 -7.32 -1.28 -31.79
CA ASP A 145 -6.67 -2.56 -31.49
C ASP A 145 -6.05 -2.57 -30.08
N VAL A 146 -5.42 -1.47 -29.66
CA VAL A 146 -4.88 -1.30 -28.31
C VAL A 146 -6.00 -1.31 -27.27
N ARG A 147 -7.10 -0.58 -27.51
CA ARG A 147 -8.26 -0.58 -26.61
C ARG A 147 -8.95 -1.94 -26.49
N ALA A 148 -8.80 -2.80 -27.50
CA ALA A 148 -9.39 -4.15 -27.51
C ALA A 148 -8.43 -5.24 -26.99
N ALA A 149 -7.13 -4.93 -26.85
CA ALA A 149 -6.13 -5.85 -26.36
C ALA A 149 -6.22 -6.01 -24.83
N PRO A 150 -5.81 -7.16 -24.27
CA PRO A 150 -5.65 -7.28 -22.83
C PRO A 150 -4.56 -6.32 -22.36
N CYS A 151 -4.84 -5.51 -21.35
CA CYS A 151 -3.96 -4.44 -20.90
C CYS A 151 -4.15 -4.09 -19.42
N ALA A 152 -3.19 -3.37 -18.85
CA ALA A 152 -3.39 -2.58 -17.65
C ALA A 152 -3.56 -1.11 -18.02
N VAL A 153 -4.50 -0.44 -17.34
CA VAL A 153 -4.75 0.99 -17.42
C VAL A 153 -4.49 1.56 -16.04
N ALA A 154 -3.51 2.45 -15.94
CA ALA A 154 -3.06 3.01 -14.68
C ALA A 154 -3.24 4.53 -14.66
N LEU A 155 -3.85 5.05 -13.61
CA LEU A 155 -3.62 6.44 -13.21
C LEU A 155 -2.40 6.46 -12.30
N VAL A 156 -1.38 7.21 -12.69
CA VAL A 156 -0.08 7.21 -12.03
C VAL A 156 0.23 8.60 -11.48
N THR A 157 0.74 8.66 -10.25
CA THR A 157 1.25 9.87 -9.59
C THR A 157 2.64 9.61 -9.01
N THR A 158 3.38 10.65 -8.63
CA THR A 158 4.57 10.52 -7.77
C THR A 158 4.17 10.48 -6.30
N GLY A 159 5.12 10.12 -5.42
CA GLY A 159 4.97 10.25 -3.97
C GLY A 159 4.69 11.67 -3.47
N GLU A 160 4.96 12.69 -4.30
CA GLU A 160 4.64 14.09 -4.00
C GLU A 160 3.17 14.44 -4.31
N GLY A 161 2.37 13.46 -4.75
CA GLY A 161 0.95 13.63 -5.06
C GLY A 161 0.69 14.57 -6.23
N LEU A 162 1.60 14.64 -7.21
CA LEU A 162 1.42 15.44 -8.41
C LEU A 162 0.17 15.02 -9.19
N ARG A 163 -0.27 15.88 -10.10
CA ARG A 163 -1.40 15.57 -10.99
C ARG A 163 -1.18 14.21 -11.67
N PRO A 164 -2.22 13.36 -11.73
CA PRO A 164 -2.07 12.05 -12.33
C PRO A 164 -1.89 12.16 -13.84
N TYR A 165 -1.16 11.19 -14.39
CA TYR A 165 -1.12 10.91 -15.82
C TYR A 165 -1.66 9.50 -16.10
N LEU A 166 -2.12 9.28 -17.33
CA LEU A 166 -2.64 8.00 -17.77
C LEU A 166 -1.50 7.19 -18.42
N SER A 167 -1.31 5.95 -17.95
CA SER A 167 -0.43 4.97 -18.58
C SER A 167 -1.21 3.72 -18.97
N VAL A 168 -0.83 3.11 -20.09
CA VAL A 168 -1.39 1.84 -20.56
C VAL A 168 -0.28 0.85 -20.91
N THR A 169 -0.32 -0.34 -20.35
CA THR A 169 0.63 -1.42 -20.68
C THR A 169 -0.13 -2.61 -21.25
N LEU A 170 0.32 -3.16 -22.37
CA LEU A 170 -0.28 -4.37 -22.93
C LEU A 170 0.14 -5.61 -22.11
N ASP A 171 -0.68 -6.67 -22.08
CA ASP A 171 -0.31 -7.97 -21.49
C ASP A 171 0.64 -8.74 -22.44
N ASP A 172 1.84 -8.17 -22.65
CA ASP A 172 2.93 -8.74 -23.44
C ASP A 172 4.22 -8.86 -22.60
N ASP A 173 5.39 -8.83 -23.24
CA ASP A 173 6.69 -8.93 -22.57
C ASP A 173 7.04 -7.68 -21.75
N GLY A 174 6.45 -6.52 -22.07
CA GLY A 174 6.63 -5.25 -21.36
C GLY A 174 5.51 -4.92 -20.36
N ARG A 175 4.63 -5.89 -20.05
CA ARG A 175 3.54 -5.70 -19.09
C ARG A 175 4.06 -5.21 -17.73
N TRP A 176 3.23 -4.41 -17.07
CA TRP A 176 3.46 -3.77 -15.77
C TRP A 176 4.46 -2.61 -15.77
N ASP A 177 5.20 -2.39 -16.86
CA ASP A 177 6.08 -1.24 -16.97
C ASP A 177 5.29 0.03 -17.30
N VAL A 178 4.68 0.63 -16.27
CA VAL A 178 3.86 1.84 -16.39
C VAL A 178 4.68 3.07 -16.79
N GLY A 179 6.00 3.04 -16.58
CA GLY A 179 6.92 4.15 -16.84
C GLY A 179 7.67 4.03 -18.17
N ALA A 180 7.77 2.84 -18.74
CA ALA A 180 8.43 2.60 -20.01
C ALA A 180 7.53 1.78 -20.94
N GLY A 181 7.13 2.40 -22.04
CA GLY A 181 6.30 1.76 -23.03
C GLY A 181 5.79 2.76 -24.06
N PRO A 182 5.23 2.28 -25.18
CA PRO A 182 4.67 3.15 -26.22
C PRO A 182 3.49 3.99 -25.72
N TYR A 183 2.88 3.62 -24.60
CA TYR A 183 1.73 4.30 -23.98
C TYR A 183 1.98 4.65 -22.51
N ALA A 184 3.23 4.99 -22.15
CA ALA A 184 3.58 5.39 -20.77
C ALA A 184 2.91 6.71 -20.33
N VAL A 185 2.58 7.59 -21.28
CA VAL A 185 1.82 8.82 -21.04
C VAL A 185 0.83 9.01 -22.19
N VAL A 186 -0.46 8.81 -21.92
CA VAL A 186 -1.55 8.84 -22.91
C VAL A 186 -2.40 10.08 -22.71
N GLY A 187 -2.61 10.85 -23.78
CA GLY A 187 -3.55 11.98 -23.80
C GLY A 187 -3.32 13.02 -22.70
N ASP A 188 -2.06 13.30 -22.32
CA ASP A 188 -1.74 14.15 -21.17
C ASP A 188 -2.34 15.56 -21.28
N ALA A 189 -2.59 16.06 -22.50
CA ALA A 189 -3.30 17.32 -22.71
C ALA A 189 -4.69 17.35 -22.03
N HIS A 190 -5.39 16.21 -21.96
CA HIS A 190 -6.67 16.09 -21.29
C HIS A 190 -6.53 16.11 -19.78
N LEU A 191 -5.57 15.36 -19.23
CA LEU A 191 -5.34 15.32 -17.79
C LEU A 191 -4.78 16.66 -17.31
N ALA A 192 -3.94 17.34 -18.09
CA ALA A 192 -3.43 18.67 -17.82
C ALA A 192 -4.53 19.71 -17.60
N ALA A 193 -5.70 19.54 -18.22
CA ALA A 193 -6.86 20.42 -17.99
C ALA A 193 -7.44 20.31 -16.56
N VAL A 194 -7.05 19.29 -15.79
CA VAL A 194 -7.46 19.10 -14.38
C VAL A 194 -6.49 19.79 -13.41
N ALA A 195 -5.35 20.31 -13.88
CA ALA A 195 -4.28 20.87 -13.04
C ALA A 195 -4.80 21.95 -12.06
N ASP A 196 -5.58 22.93 -12.53
CA ASP A 196 -6.10 23.99 -11.67
C ASP A 196 -6.95 23.44 -10.51
N ALA A 197 -7.77 22.41 -10.76
CA ALA A 197 -8.61 21.80 -9.73
C ALA A 197 -7.80 20.91 -8.77
N TRP A 198 -6.71 20.30 -9.27
CA TRP A 198 -5.79 19.49 -8.48
C TRP A 198 -4.92 20.36 -7.56
N ASP A 199 -4.31 21.40 -8.13
CA ASP A 199 -3.40 22.32 -7.44
C ASP A 199 -4.13 23.23 -6.44
N ALA A 200 -5.44 23.47 -6.63
CA ALA A 200 -6.28 24.17 -5.64
C ALA A 200 -6.32 23.46 -4.26
N ARG A 201 -5.90 22.19 -4.17
CA ARG A 201 -5.78 21.45 -2.92
C ARG A 201 -4.45 21.70 -2.17
N GLY A 202 -3.56 22.50 -2.76
CA GLY A 202 -2.26 22.85 -2.18
C GLY A 202 -1.14 21.88 -2.55
N HIS A 203 0.08 22.20 -2.13
CA HIS A 203 1.26 21.37 -2.35
C HIS A 203 1.58 20.56 -1.09
N LEU A 204 1.80 19.24 -1.23
CA LEU A 204 2.09 18.36 -0.08
C LEU A 204 3.31 18.83 0.72
N MET A 205 4.31 19.40 0.04
CA MET A 205 5.54 19.92 0.64
C MET A 205 5.34 21.13 1.55
N GLU A 206 4.18 21.78 1.48
CA GLU A 206 3.83 22.93 2.32
C GLU A 206 3.03 22.50 3.58
N LEU A 207 2.62 21.23 3.65
CA LEU A 207 1.86 20.66 4.75
C LEU A 207 2.80 20.00 5.77
N ASP A 208 2.33 19.86 7.01
CA ASP A 208 2.99 18.95 7.95
C ASP A 208 2.80 17.49 7.50
N ALA A 209 3.59 16.57 8.07
CA ALA A 209 3.60 15.17 7.62
C ALA A 209 2.21 14.51 7.68
N ALA A 210 1.48 14.68 8.78
CA ALA A 210 0.16 14.06 8.95
C ALA A 210 -0.87 14.62 7.96
N ALA A 211 -0.84 15.94 7.72
CA ALA A 211 -1.70 16.58 6.73
C ALA A 211 -1.31 16.21 5.29
N ALA A 212 -0.02 16.07 5.00
CA ALA A 212 0.48 15.61 3.70
C ALA A 212 0.03 14.18 3.40
N ASP A 213 0.13 13.27 4.38
CA ASP A 213 -0.29 11.87 4.25
C ASP A 213 -1.82 11.76 4.06
N ALA A 214 -2.59 12.53 4.82
CA ALA A 214 -4.05 12.59 4.67
C ALA A 214 -4.48 13.13 3.29
N GLU A 215 -3.77 14.14 2.78
CA GLU A 215 -4.03 14.70 1.46
C GLU A 215 -3.61 13.74 0.33
N LEU A 216 -2.46 13.09 0.43
CA LEU A 216 -2.03 12.06 -0.53
C LEU A 216 -3.02 10.89 -0.56
N THR A 217 -3.44 10.41 0.61
CA THR A 217 -4.48 9.38 0.75
C THR A 217 -5.77 9.79 0.05
N THR A 218 -6.19 11.06 0.20
CA THR A 218 -7.36 11.61 -0.49
C THR A 218 -7.18 11.65 -2.01
N ARG A 219 -6.00 12.04 -2.50
CA ARG A 219 -5.67 12.09 -3.94
C ARG A 219 -5.70 10.70 -4.58
N LEU A 220 -5.08 9.71 -3.94
CA LEU A 220 -5.08 8.33 -4.42
C LEU A 220 -6.49 7.72 -4.40
N ALA A 221 -7.27 7.94 -3.34
CA ALA A 221 -8.67 7.54 -3.29
C ALA A 221 -9.52 8.24 -4.39
N THR A 222 -9.20 9.49 -4.72
CA THR A 222 -9.85 10.25 -5.80
C THR A 222 -9.54 9.65 -7.18
N MET A 223 -8.31 9.21 -7.43
CA MET A 223 -7.92 8.49 -8.64
C MET A 223 -8.64 7.13 -8.74
N GLU A 224 -8.71 6.38 -7.63
CA GLU A 224 -9.47 5.12 -7.55
C GLU A 224 -10.95 5.36 -7.92
N GLN A 225 -11.55 6.40 -7.32
CA GLN A 225 -12.94 6.75 -7.59
C GLN A 225 -13.17 7.15 -9.06
N ALA A 226 -12.23 7.85 -9.68
CA ALA A 226 -12.30 8.21 -11.09
C ALA A 226 -12.33 6.97 -12.01
N LEU A 227 -11.44 6.00 -11.76
CA LEU A 227 -11.44 4.73 -12.49
C LEU A 227 -12.71 3.91 -12.26
N ARG A 228 -13.23 3.91 -11.03
CA ARG A 228 -14.49 3.22 -10.72
C ARG A 228 -15.69 3.86 -11.42
N LEU A 229 -15.76 5.19 -11.48
CA LEU A 229 -16.80 5.90 -12.24
C LEU A 229 -16.77 5.50 -13.72
N LEU A 230 -15.58 5.45 -14.32
CA LEU A 230 -15.40 5.01 -15.71
C LEU A 230 -15.85 3.56 -15.92
N ASP A 231 -15.51 2.69 -14.98
CA ASP A 231 -15.85 1.28 -15.04
C ASP A 231 -17.37 1.05 -15.04
N VAL A 232 -18.07 1.67 -14.09
CA VAL A 232 -19.54 1.59 -14.00
C VAL A 232 -20.23 2.23 -15.21
N GLN A 233 -19.61 3.23 -15.82
CA GLN A 233 -20.07 3.84 -17.07
C GLN A 233 -19.75 2.99 -18.31
N GLY A 234 -19.09 1.85 -18.15
CA GLY A 234 -18.79 0.87 -19.21
C GLY A 234 -17.60 1.25 -20.07
N ALA A 235 -16.73 2.17 -19.63
CA ALA A 235 -15.56 2.61 -20.40
C ALA A 235 -14.57 1.47 -20.71
N PHE A 236 -14.55 0.44 -19.87
CA PHE A 236 -13.68 -0.74 -19.99
C PHE A 236 -14.44 -1.99 -20.46
N GLY A 237 -15.66 -1.83 -20.97
CA GLY A 237 -16.53 -2.92 -21.41
C GLY A 237 -17.28 -3.60 -20.25
N ALA A 238 -17.87 -4.76 -20.53
CA ALA A 238 -18.64 -5.55 -19.57
C ALA A 238 -18.31 -7.04 -19.68
N GLY A 239 -18.56 -7.81 -18.61
CA GLY A 239 -18.32 -9.26 -18.57
C GLY A 239 -16.89 -9.62 -18.96
N ASP A 240 -16.73 -10.52 -19.93
CA ASP A 240 -15.41 -10.97 -20.38
C ASP A 240 -14.56 -9.84 -20.99
N ALA A 241 -15.18 -8.84 -21.63
CA ALA A 241 -14.45 -7.68 -22.14
C ALA A 241 -13.80 -6.89 -21.00
N ARG A 242 -14.56 -6.68 -19.90
CA ARG A 242 -14.04 -5.99 -18.70
C ARG A 242 -12.90 -6.76 -18.02
N ARG A 243 -12.96 -8.09 -18.03
CA ARG A 243 -11.92 -8.97 -17.47
C ARG A 243 -10.60 -8.93 -18.23
N ARG A 244 -10.55 -8.27 -19.40
CA ARG A 244 -9.31 -8.07 -20.19
C ARG A 244 -8.56 -6.79 -19.81
N THR A 245 -9.13 -5.95 -18.95
CA THR A 245 -8.49 -4.72 -18.48
C THR A 245 -8.18 -4.84 -17.00
N LEU A 246 -6.94 -4.56 -16.60
CA LEU A 246 -6.53 -4.39 -15.22
C LEU A 246 -6.49 -2.89 -14.90
N LEU A 247 -7.29 -2.42 -13.95
CA LEU A 247 -7.28 -1.03 -13.52
C LEU A 247 -6.33 -0.85 -12.34
N LEU A 248 -5.47 0.17 -12.41
CA LEU A 248 -4.47 0.44 -11.38
C LEU A 248 -4.50 1.92 -10.98
N VAL A 249 -4.32 2.16 -9.69
CA VAL A 249 -3.79 3.43 -9.18
C VAL A 249 -2.38 3.09 -8.73
N ALA A 250 -1.39 3.84 -9.18
CA ALA A 250 0.01 3.57 -8.88
C ALA A 250 0.74 4.84 -8.45
N THR A 251 1.62 4.69 -7.47
CA THR A 251 2.63 5.70 -7.15
C THR A 251 3.92 5.38 -7.90
N MET A 252 4.74 6.40 -8.14
CA MET A 252 6.10 6.26 -8.63
C MET A 252 7.06 6.88 -7.60
N PRO A 253 7.93 6.06 -6.97
CA PRO A 253 8.05 4.59 -7.11
C PRO A 253 6.80 3.82 -6.62
N PRO A 254 6.59 2.56 -7.06
CA PRO A 254 5.46 1.73 -6.64
C PRO A 254 5.44 1.46 -5.14
N GLU A 255 4.23 1.30 -4.58
CA GLU A 255 4.03 1.08 -3.15
C GLU A 255 3.15 -0.14 -2.84
N ALA A 256 3.27 -0.67 -1.61
CA ALA A 256 2.47 -1.79 -1.16
C ALA A 256 0.96 -1.49 -1.16
N THR A 257 0.58 -0.23 -0.94
CA THR A 257 -0.80 0.27 -0.94
C THR A 257 -1.46 0.17 -2.34
N ASP A 258 -0.66 0.13 -3.41
CA ASP A 258 -1.14 -0.04 -4.79
C ASP A 258 -1.95 -1.34 -4.96
N ALA A 259 -1.60 -2.38 -4.21
CA ALA A 259 -2.32 -3.65 -4.25
C ALA A 259 -3.75 -3.54 -3.72
N GLY A 260 -3.99 -2.69 -2.72
CA GLY A 260 -5.32 -2.41 -2.20
C GLY A 260 -6.21 -1.79 -3.28
N PHE A 261 -5.71 -0.81 -4.02
CA PHE A 261 -6.43 -0.22 -5.15
C PHE A 261 -6.73 -1.26 -6.23
N ALA A 262 -5.75 -2.09 -6.59
CA ALA A 262 -5.93 -3.14 -7.60
C ALA A 262 -7.03 -4.15 -7.20
N ARG A 263 -7.04 -4.62 -5.94
CA ARG A 263 -8.08 -5.53 -5.42
C ARG A 263 -9.48 -4.91 -5.45
N ARG A 264 -9.59 -3.62 -5.11
CA ARG A 264 -10.89 -2.92 -5.05
C ARG A 264 -11.41 -2.49 -6.42
N LEU A 265 -10.54 -2.30 -7.41
CA LEU A 265 -10.93 -1.87 -8.76
C LEU A 265 -11.20 -3.03 -9.72
N ASN A 266 -10.78 -4.25 -9.40
CA ASN A 266 -10.81 -5.35 -10.36
C ASN A 266 -11.56 -6.56 -9.82
N PRO A 267 -12.35 -7.23 -10.68
CA PRO A 267 -12.89 -8.52 -10.31
C PRO A 267 -11.76 -9.54 -10.15
N ALA A 268 -11.99 -10.55 -9.32
CA ALA A 268 -11.12 -11.72 -9.25
C ALA A 268 -10.93 -12.33 -10.65
N GLY A 269 -9.68 -12.60 -11.02
CA GLY A 269 -9.33 -13.10 -12.34
C GLY A 269 -7.82 -13.07 -12.62
N ARG A 270 -7.46 -13.67 -13.76
CA ARG A 270 -6.06 -13.93 -14.14
C ARG A 270 -5.16 -12.70 -14.14
N LEU A 271 -5.60 -11.56 -14.65
CA LEU A 271 -4.75 -10.36 -14.71
C LEU A 271 -4.42 -9.82 -13.32
N LEU A 272 -5.43 -9.73 -12.44
CA LEU A 272 -5.23 -9.30 -11.06
C LEU A 272 -4.33 -10.28 -10.31
N ASP A 273 -4.62 -11.58 -10.37
CA ASP A 273 -3.81 -12.60 -9.71
C ASP A 273 -2.35 -12.56 -10.18
N ARG A 274 -2.12 -12.38 -11.49
CA ARG A 274 -0.78 -12.29 -12.06
C ARG A 274 -0.05 -11.04 -11.62
N TRP A 275 -0.70 -9.89 -11.65
CA TRP A 275 -0.09 -8.62 -11.22
C TRP A 275 0.23 -8.63 -9.72
N LEU A 276 -0.67 -9.15 -8.88
CA LEU A 276 -0.44 -9.30 -7.43
C LEU A 276 0.83 -10.12 -7.12
N VAL A 277 1.11 -11.14 -7.94
CA VAL A 277 2.27 -12.03 -7.79
C VAL A 277 3.54 -11.46 -8.45
N GLU A 278 3.42 -10.88 -9.64
CA GLU A 278 4.57 -10.50 -10.47
C GLU A 278 5.08 -9.08 -10.19
N ALA A 279 4.22 -8.15 -9.76
CA ALA A 279 4.52 -6.71 -9.79
C ALA A 279 4.10 -5.91 -8.56
N SER A 280 3.15 -6.39 -7.75
CA SER A 280 2.75 -5.67 -6.54
C SER A 280 3.87 -5.66 -5.50
N GLU A 281 4.08 -4.51 -4.87
CA GLU A 281 4.99 -4.37 -3.72
C GLU A 281 4.36 -4.82 -2.40
N CYS A 282 3.10 -5.28 -2.43
CA CYS A 282 2.44 -5.82 -1.24
C CYS A 282 3.20 -7.06 -0.73
N PRO A 283 3.52 -7.11 0.57
CA PRO A 283 3.99 -8.33 1.21
C PRO A 283 3.14 -9.55 0.87
N ALA A 284 3.80 -10.68 0.61
CA ALA A 284 3.09 -11.94 0.42
C ALA A 284 2.52 -12.43 1.75
N LEU A 285 1.21 -12.70 1.77
CA LEU A 285 0.54 -13.37 2.88
C LEU A 285 1.10 -14.79 3.04
N ARG A 286 1.42 -15.18 4.27
CA ARG A 286 1.98 -16.51 4.57
C ARG A 286 0.90 -17.43 5.14
N PRO A 287 0.87 -18.71 4.69
CA PRO A 287 0.02 -19.72 5.30
C PRO A 287 0.32 -19.83 6.79
N ALA A 288 -0.73 -19.93 7.61
CA ALA A 288 -0.58 -20.28 9.02
C ALA A 288 0.15 -21.63 9.14
N ALA A 289 1.05 -21.76 10.12
CA ALA A 289 1.57 -23.07 10.49
C ALA A 289 0.38 -23.99 10.84
N PRO A 290 0.40 -25.28 10.44
CA PRO A 290 -0.71 -26.17 10.73
C PRO A 290 -1.00 -26.16 12.23
N SER A 291 -2.17 -25.67 12.62
CA SER A 291 -2.55 -25.54 14.02
C SER A 291 -2.60 -26.92 14.67
N SER A 292 -2.02 -27.06 15.85
CA SER A 292 -2.17 -28.24 16.71
C SER A 292 -3.55 -28.32 17.40
N ARG A 293 -4.41 -27.31 17.20
CA ARG A 293 -5.85 -27.44 17.50
C ARG A 293 -6.53 -28.19 16.34
N PRO A 294 -7.12 -29.36 16.59
CA PRO A 294 -8.00 -29.97 15.61
C PRO A 294 -9.22 -29.06 15.45
N SER A 295 -9.46 -28.56 14.24
CA SER A 295 -10.80 -28.11 13.89
C SER A 295 -11.72 -29.32 14.05
N ALA A 296 -12.75 -29.18 14.89
CA ALA A 296 -13.75 -30.20 15.06
C ALA A 296 -14.60 -30.25 13.77
N GLY A 297 -14.09 -30.94 12.75
CA GLY A 297 -14.74 -31.02 11.44
C GLY A 297 -13.84 -30.82 10.23
N ALA A 298 -12.52 -31.06 10.32
CA ALA A 298 -11.63 -31.05 9.15
C ALA A 298 -12.09 -32.03 8.07
N ASN A 299 -12.99 -31.58 7.20
CA ASN A 299 -13.18 -32.18 5.89
C ASN A 299 -11.89 -31.98 5.10
N ALA A 300 -11.56 -32.95 4.26
CA ALA A 300 -10.40 -32.93 3.39
C ALA A 300 -10.28 -31.59 2.63
N PRO A 301 -9.07 -31.17 2.22
CA PRO A 301 -8.91 -29.99 1.38
C PRO A 301 -9.59 -30.24 0.03
N GLY A 302 -10.82 -29.75 -0.09
CA GLY A 302 -11.68 -30.00 -1.24
C GLY A 302 -13.13 -29.74 -0.88
N THR A 303 -13.68 -28.70 -1.51
CA THR A 303 -15.11 -28.31 -1.52
C THR A 303 -15.70 -27.87 -0.19
N THR A 304 -15.48 -26.60 0.17
CA THR A 304 -16.47 -25.86 0.95
C THR A 304 -17.66 -25.54 0.03
N ASP A 305 -18.85 -26.01 0.37
CA ASP A 305 -20.11 -25.71 -0.36
C ASP A 305 -20.55 -24.23 -0.21
N PHE A 306 -19.81 -23.44 0.58
CA PHE A 306 -20.09 -22.03 0.81
C PHE A 306 -19.09 -21.13 0.08
N PRO A 307 -19.54 -20.31 -0.90
CA PRO A 307 -18.70 -19.26 -1.45
C PRO A 307 -18.38 -18.24 -0.35
N ALA A 308 -17.15 -17.70 -0.37
CA ALA A 308 -16.75 -16.69 0.59
C ALA A 308 -17.71 -15.48 0.53
N PRO A 309 -18.13 -14.93 1.68
CA PRO A 309 -19.14 -13.88 1.72
C PRO A 309 -18.63 -12.52 1.23
N VAL A 310 -17.31 -12.34 1.18
CA VAL A 310 -16.62 -11.14 0.67
C VAL A 310 -15.38 -11.53 -0.15
N PRO A 311 -14.99 -10.74 -1.16
CA PRO A 311 -13.84 -11.06 -2.03
C PRO A 311 -12.52 -11.22 -1.27
N ALA A 312 -12.30 -10.41 -0.22
CA ALA A 312 -11.07 -10.49 0.59
C ALA A 312 -10.90 -11.86 1.27
N LEU A 313 -12.00 -12.46 1.76
CA LEU A 313 -11.96 -13.82 2.32
C LEU A 313 -11.76 -14.87 1.24
N ALA A 314 -12.31 -14.68 0.04
CA ALA A 314 -12.05 -15.59 -1.09
C ALA A 314 -10.56 -15.62 -1.44
N GLU A 315 -9.90 -14.45 -1.45
CA GLU A 315 -8.45 -14.35 -1.66
C GLU A 315 -7.69 -15.00 -0.51
N LEU A 316 -8.03 -14.67 0.74
CA LEU A 316 -7.37 -15.21 1.92
C LEU A 316 -7.46 -16.73 1.98
N TRP A 317 -8.64 -17.33 1.74
CA TRP A 317 -8.83 -18.77 1.81
C TRP A 317 -8.09 -19.56 0.73
N ARG A 318 -7.66 -18.92 -0.37
CA ARG A 318 -6.76 -19.56 -1.35
C ARG A 318 -5.37 -19.81 -0.77
N THR A 319 -4.91 -18.95 0.13
CA THR A 319 -3.59 -19.02 0.76
C THR A 319 -3.65 -19.67 2.15
N CYS A 320 -4.72 -19.38 2.90
CA CYS A 320 -4.95 -19.76 4.29
C CYS A 320 -6.36 -20.37 4.42
N PRO A 321 -6.61 -21.61 3.95
CA PRO A 321 -7.95 -22.20 3.89
C PRO A 321 -8.61 -22.42 5.25
N GLY A 322 -7.82 -22.49 6.33
CA GLY A 322 -8.32 -22.61 7.71
C GLY A 322 -8.48 -21.28 8.44
N GLY A 323 -8.34 -20.15 7.74
CA GLY A 323 -8.22 -18.84 8.38
C GLY A 323 -6.77 -18.52 8.79
N LEU A 324 -6.61 -17.44 9.55
CA LEU A 324 -5.32 -16.90 9.96
C LEU A 324 -5.38 -16.45 11.42
N LEU A 325 -4.35 -16.80 12.20
CA LEU A 325 -4.13 -16.31 13.56
C LEU A 325 -2.75 -15.65 13.59
N LEU A 326 -2.69 -14.39 14.02
CA LEU A 326 -1.46 -13.63 14.24
C LEU A 326 -1.01 -13.74 15.71
N ASP A 327 0.25 -13.41 15.99
CA ASP A 327 0.83 -13.55 17.33
C ASP A 327 0.21 -12.57 18.35
N ASP A 328 -0.35 -11.47 17.86
CA ASP A 328 -1.08 -10.48 18.66
C ASP A 328 -2.52 -10.90 19.04
N GLY A 329 -2.99 -12.06 18.59
CA GLY A 329 -4.33 -12.59 18.87
C GLY A 329 -5.39 -12.24 17.82
N THR A 330 -5.04 -11.43 16.82
CA THR A 330 -5.90 -11.16 15.66
C THR A 330 -6.18 -12.45 14.92
N THR A 331 -7.45 -12.79 14.81
CA THR A 331 -7.94 -13.97 14.10
C THR A 331 -8.81 -13.53 12.93
N VAL A 332 -8.57 -14.12 11.75
CA VAL A 332 -9.47 -14.06 10.60
C VAL A 332 -9.96 -15.46 10.30
N TYR A 333 -11.27 -15.64 10.23
CA TYR A 333 -11.89 -16.95 10.27
C TYR A 333 -11.72 -17.74 8.97
N GLY A 334 -11.52 -19.05 9.13
CA GLY A 334 -11.74 -20.02 8.06
C GLY A 334 -13.24 -20.22 7.79
N PRO A 335 -13.59 -20.96 6.72
CA PRO A 335 -14.98 -21.21 6.33
C PRO A 335 -15.85 -21.81 7.45
N ASP A 336 -15.31 -22.77 8.21
CA ASP A 336 -16.04 -23.48 9.26
C ASP A 336 -16.31 -22.55 10.46
N ASP A 337 -15.26 -21.90 10.97
CA ASP A 337 -15.36 -20.96 12.10
C ASP A 337 -16.23 -19.75 11.75
N LEU A 338 -16.19 -19.27 10.51
CA LEU A 338 -16.94 -18.09 10.10
C LEU A 338 -18.44 -18.29 10.27
N ALA A 339 -18.97 -19.45 9.85
CA ALA A 339 -20.39 -19.75 9.96
C ALA A 339 -20.83 -19.81 11.43
N GLU A 340 -20.10 -20.58 12.25
CA GLU A 340 -20.37 -20.73 13.68
C GLU A 340 -20.32 -19.37 14.42
N ARG A 341 -19.32 -18.55 14.14
CA ARG A 341 -19.13 -17.25 14.80
C ARG A 341 -20.23 -16.25 14.43
N ASN A 342 -20.60 -16.17 13.14
CA ASN A 342 -21.68 -15.27 12.72
C ASN A 342 -23.04 -15.68 13.29
N GLU A 343 -23.31 -16.98 13.46
CA GLU A 343 -24.51 -17.49 14.13
C GLU A 343 -24.47 -17.20 15.64
N THR A 344 -23.35 -17.47 16.30
CA THR A 344 -23.18 -17.27 17.75
C THR A 344 -23.41 -15.83 18.18
N PHE A 345 -22.94 -14.86 17.38
CA PHE A 345 -23.12 -13.44 17.66
C PHE A 345 -24.37 -12.85 16.98
N GLU A 346 -25.23 -13.69 16.40
CA GLU A 346 -26.49 -13.28 15.75
C GLU A 346 -26.28 -12.12 14.77
N VAL A 347 -25.17 -12.13 14.02
CA VAL A 347 -24.72 -10.99 13.19
C VAL A 347 -25.79 -10.60 12.16
N ALA A 348 -26.52 -11.58 11.63
CA ALA A 348 -27.61 -11.34 10.69
C ALA A 348 -28.79 -10.57 11.30
N GLU A 349 -28.99 -10.65 12.62
CA GLU A 349 -30.03 -9.92 13.35
C GLU A 349 -29.54 -8.53 13.77
N TYR A 350 -28.36 -8.44 14.40
CA TYR A 350 -27.88 -7.17 14.96
C TYR A 350 -27.14 -6.27 13.96
N ALA A 351 -26.51 -6.84 12.93
CA ALA A 351 -25.75 -6.12 11.91
C ALA A 351 -26.12 -6.63 10.49
N PRO A 352 -27.39 -6.49 10.06
CA PRO A 352 -27.85 -6.97 8.77
C PRO A 352 -27.02 -6.39 7.62
N GLY A 353 -26.62 -7.25 6.68
CA GLY A 353 -25.77 -6.87 5.55
C GLY A 353 -24.27 -6.85 5.85
N TRP A 354 -23.87 -7.08 7.09
CA TRP A 354 -22.47 -7.25 7.49
C TRP A 354 -22.11 -8.73 7.64
N VAL A 355 -20.81 -8.99 7.72
CA VAL A 355 -20.25 -10.29 8.08
C VAL A 355 -19.12 -10.08 9.08
N LEU A 356 -19.14 -10.85 10.17
CA LEU A 356 -18.03 -10.96 11.10
C LEU A 356 -16.95 -11.85 10.46
N VAL A 357 -15.83 -11.26 10.08
CA VAL A 357 -14.75 -11.96 9.37
C VAL A 357 -13.63 -12.42 10.29
N GLY A 358 -13.60 -11.93 11.53
CA GLY A 358 -12.54 -12.20 12.49
C GLY A 358 -12.77 -11.50 13.82
N ASP A 359 -11.83 -11.65 14.77
CA ASP A 359 -11.84 -10.99 16.07
C ASP A 359 -10.43 -10.73 16.60
N ASP A 360 -10.33 -9.91 17.65
CA ASP A 360 -9.08 -9.56 18.33
C ASP A 360 -8.78 -10.41 19.59
N SER A 361 -9.55 -11.48 19.84
CA SER A 361 -9.57 -12.28 21.08
C SER A 361 -9.87 -11.48 22.37
N GLY A 362 -10.11 -10.18 22.27
CA GLY A 362 -10.36 -9.23 23.35
C GLY A 362 -11.83 -8.79 23.46
N GLY A 363 -12.71 -9.39 22.66
CA GLY A 363 -14.15 -9.11 22.66
C GLY A 363 -14.62 -8.16 21.56
N SER A 364 -13.74 -7.76 20.64
CA SER A 364 -14.11 -6.99 19.44
C SER A 364 -14.02 -7.86 18.19
N GLY A 365 -14.97 -7.66 17.29
CA GLY A 365 -15.03 -8.32 15.99
C GLY A 365 -14.56 -7.40 14.87
N TYR A 366 -14.01 -8.00 13.81
CA TYR A 366 -13.77 -7.36 12.53
C TYR A 366 -14.94 -7.63 11.59
N LEU A 367 -15.58 -6.58 11.09
CA LEU A 367 -16.77 -6.65 10.25
C LEU A 367 -16.50 -6.06 8.86
N MET A 368 -17.03 -6.72 7.84
CA MET A 368 -17.02 -6.25 6.46
C MET A 368 -18.43 -6.23 5.90
N ARG A 369 -18.73 -5.29 5.01
CA ARG A 369 -20.03 -5.23 4.35
C ARG A 369 -20.12 -6.31 3.27
N ARG A 370 -21.23 -7.03 3.22
CA ARG A 370 -21.52 -7.94 2.10
C ARG A 370 -21.62 -7.13 0.81
N PRO A 371 -21.06 -7.60 -0.31
CA PRO A 371 -21.22 -6.91 -1.58
C PRO A 371 -22.70 -6.78 -1.96
N GLY A 372 -23.11 -5.62 -2.44
CA GLY A 372 -24.45 -5.43 -2.99
C GLY A 372 -24.67 -6.22 -4.30
N PRO A 373 -25.92 -6.38 -4.75
CA PRO A 373 -26.25 -7.11 -5.97
C PRO A 373 -25.85 -6.41 -7.28
N ARG A 374 -25.37 -5.16 -7.23
CA ARG A 374 -24.83 -4.39 -8.37
C ARG A 374 -23.69 -3.51 -7.90
N ASP A 375 -22.67 -3.37 -8.75
CA ASP A 375 -21.55 -2.44 -8.62
C ASP A 375 -22.05 -0.97 -8.56
N ASP A 376 -22.51 -0.51 -7.39
CA ASP A 376 -22.56 0.92 -7.10
C ASP A 376 -21.10 1.38 -6.91
N PRO A 377 -20.64 2.44 -7.60
CA PRO A 377 -19.33 3.04 -7.38
C PRO A 377 -19.00 3.32 -5.90
N ALA A 378 -20.01 3.54 -5.05
CA ALA A 378 -19.86 3.70 -3.61
C ALA A 378 -19.75 2.37 -2.84
N GLU A 379 -20.36 1.28 -3.33
CA GLU A 379 -20.43 0.00 -2.62
C GLU A 379 -19.17 -0.87 -2.80
N GLY A 380 -18.47 -0.76 -3.94
CA GLY A 380 -17.24 -1.53 -4.18
C GLY A 380 -16.13 -1.21 -3.17
N ARG A 381 -15.99 0.06 -2.78
CA ARG A 381 -15.10 0.48 -1.69
C ARG A 381 -15.61 -0.04 -0.34
N ALA A 382 -16.90 0.15 -0.07
CA ALA A 382 -17.51 -0.24 1.20
C ALA A 382 -17.43 -1.75 1.50
N ALA A 383 -17.44 -2.62 0.48
CA ALA A 383 -17.30 -4.06 0.66
C ALA A 383 -15.86 -4.51 0.98
N ALA A 384 -14.86 -3.64 0.81
CA ALA A 384 -13.46 -3.89 1.16
C ALA A 384 -13.08 -3.29 2.52
N GLU A 385 -13.88 -2.36 3.04
CA GLU A 385 -13.67 -1.73 4.34
C GLU A 385 -13.89 -2.73 5.49
N VAL A 386 -12.97 -2.69 6.44
CA VAL A 386 -12.98 -3.48 7.67
C VAL A 386 -13.18 -2.52 8.83
N PHE A 387 -14.18 -2.81 9.66
CA PHE A 387 -14.45 -2.07 10.88
C PHE A 387 -14.28 -2.97 12.09
N ARG A 388 -13.69 -2.45 13.16
CA ARG A 388 -13.60 -3.11 14.46
C ARG A 388 -14.70 -2.57 15.36
N LEU A 389 -15.48 -3.47 15.94
CA LEU A 389 -16.58 -3.12 16.84
C LEU A 389 -16.67 -4.15 17.97
N GLY A 390 -17.00 -3.69 19.19
CA GLY A 390 -17.26 -4.60 20.30
C GLY A 390 -18.42 -5.54 19.96
N LEU A 391 -18.24 -6.86 20.17
CA LEU A 391 -19.25 -7.85 19.80
C LEU A 391 -20.56 -7.70 20.60
N GLY A 392 -20.50 -7.08 21.78
CA GLY A 392 -21.70 -6.71 22.55
C GLY A 392 -22.36 -5.39 22.11
N ALA A 393 -21.83 -4.72 21.09
CA ALA A 393 -22.28 -3.42 20.58
C ALA A 393 -22.64 -3.48 19.08
N LEU A 394 -22.90 -4.68 18.54
CA LEU A 394 -23.33 -4.86 17.16
C LEU A 394 -24.58 -4.02 16.86
N THR A 395 -24.61 -3.44 15.67
CA THR A 395 -25.63 -2.50 15.22
C THR A 395 -25.72 -2.51 13.70
N GLU A 396 -26.85 -2.05 13.15
CA GLU A 396 -27.06 -1.95 11.70
C GLU A 396 -26.07 -0.97 11.04
N ASP A 397 -25.62 0.04 11.79
CA ASP A 397 -24.71 1.09 11.32
C ASP A 397 -23.26 0.91 11.81
N VAL A 398 -22.67 -0.25 11.47
CA VAL A 398 -21.29 -0.60 11.87
C VAL A 398 -20.27 0.44 11.38
N ALA A 399 -20.47 1.03 10.21
CA ALA A 399 -19.53 2.02 9.66
C ALA A 399 -19.46 3.31 10.49
N THR A 400 -20.54 3.67 11.18
CA THR A 400 -20.58 4.83 12.08
C THR A 400 -20.18 4.46 13.51
N ALA A 401 -20.58 3.28 13.99
CA ALA A 401 -20.33 2.86 15.37
C ALA A 401 -18.94 2.23 15.60
N GLY A 402 -18.36 1.63 14.56
CA GLY A 402 -17.09 0.93 14.59
C GLY A 402 -15.89 1.82 14.28
N GLU A 403 -14.73 1.34 14.69
CA GLU A 403 -13.43 1.91 14.33
C GLU A 403 -13.03 1.40 12.93
N PHE A 404 -12.71 2.30 12.00
CA PHE A 404 -12.16 1.88 10.71
C PHE A 404 -10.77 1.26 10.92
N VAL A 405 -10.51 0.12 10.29
CA VAL A 405 -9.24 -0.61 10.40
C VAL A 405 -8.44 -0.52 9.11
N THR A 406 -9.06 -0.87 7.98
CA THR A 406 -8.41 -0.91 6.66
C THR A 406 -9.45 -1.02 5.55
N ASP A 407 -9.06 -0.70 4.32
CA ASP A 407 -9.80 -1.02 3.09
C ASP A 407 -9.08 -2.06 2.21
N ASP A 408 -8.07 -2.75 2.77
CA ASP A 408 -7.36 -3.88 2.18
C ASP A 408 -6.99 -4.90 3.27
N LEU A 409 -7.93 -5.80 3.59
CA LEU A 409 -7.72 -6.83 4.63
C LEU A 409 -6.48 -7.70 4.35
N VAL A 410 -6.24 -8.10 3.09
CA VAL A 410 -5.12 -8.98 2.75
C VAL A 410 -3.79 -8.26 2.92
N GLY A 411 -3.67 -7.02 2.43
CA GLY A 411 -2.48 -6.19 2.63
C GLY A 411 -2.21 -5.91 4.11
N TRP A 412 -3.26 -5.59 4.88
CA TRP A 412 -3.17 -5.35 6.32
C TRP A 412 -2.62 -6.56 7.07
N LEU A 413 -3.12 -7.77 6.79
CA LEU A 413 -2.61 -9.00 7.42
C LEU A 413 -1.18 -9.31 7.00
N ALA A 414 -0.85 -9.14 5.72
CA ALA A 414 0.47 -9.46 5.20
C ALA A 414 1.55 -8.52 5.76
N ALA A 415 1.24 -7.24 5.95
CA ALA A 415 2.13 -6.28 6.61
C ALA A 415 2.42 -6.68 8.06
N ARG A 416 1.38 -7.03 8.84
CA ARG A 416 1.55 -7.44 10.24
C ARG A 416 2.40 -8.71 10.40
N GLN A 417 2.26 -9.68 9.50
CA GLN A 417 3.13 -10.87 9.47
C GLN A 417 4.61 -10.56 9.15
N GLN A 418 4.90 -9.41 8.53
CA GLN A 418 6.28 -8.99 8.30
C GLN A 418 6.90 -8.37 9.56
N ASP A 419 6.12 -7.62 10.34
CA ASP A 419 6.58 -6.95 11.55
C ASP A 419 6.88 -7.92 12.71
N GLU A 420 6.33 -9.14 12.67
CA GLU A 420 6.64 -10.24 13.60
C GLU A 420 8.07 -10.80 13.43
N ARG A 421 8.86 -10.31 12.45
CA ARG A 421 10.25 -10.74 12.20
C ARG A 421 11.29 -9.82 12.84
#